data_AF-A0A1D7U8K2-F1
#
_entry.id   AF-A0A1D7U8K2-F1
#
_cell.length_a   1.000
_cell.length_b   1.000
_cell.length_c   1.000
_cell.angle_alpha   90.00
_cell.angle_beta   90.00
_cell.angle_gamma   90.00
#
_symmetry.space_group_name_H-M   'P 1'
#
loop_
_entity.id
_entity.type
_entity.pdbx_description
1 polymer ?
#
loop_
_entity_poly.entity_id
_entity_poly.type
_entity_poly.pdbx_seq_one_letter_code
_entity_poly.pdbx_strand_id
1 'polypeptide(L)'
;MSTFPDDLPLDPTLGEDRSDARRVAYGYVEDAFNEAQQDGLDSDALAHAALFAAFRTLVETYGEEATAVFAEALPGKVRGGAFTSGTRH
;
A
#
# COMPACT_ATOMS: atom_id res chain seq x y z
N MET A 1 -18.27 20.93 -38.22
CA MET A 1 -17.80 19.53 -38.22
C MET A 1 -16.67 19.45 -37.21
N SER A 2 -16.98 19.26 -35.93
CA SER A 2 -15.98 19.23 -34.86
C SER A 2 -15.46 17.81 -34.74
N THR A 3 -14.23 17.58 -35.17
CA THR A 3 -13.50 16.34 -34.93
C THR A 3 -13.05 16.32 -33.46
N PHE A 4 -13.82 15.67 -32.60
CA PHE A 4 -13.35 15.23 -31.30
C PHE A 4 -12.30 14.13 -31.52
N PRO A 5 -11.08 14.23 -30.96
CA PRO A 5 -10.18 13.09 -30.87
C PRO A 5 -10.55 12.31 -29.61
N ASP A 6 -11.69 11.63 -29.64
CA ASP A 6 -12.12 10.70 -28.58
C ASP A 6 -11.74 9.27 -28.99
N ASP A 7 -10.43 9.00 -29.09
CA ASP A 7 -9.89 7.64 -29.15
C ASP A 7 -8.35 7.67 -28.93
N LEU A 8 -7.91 8.36 -27.87
CA LEU A 8 -6.55 8.10 -27.37
C LEU A 8 -6.61 6.72 -26.69
N PRO A 9 -5.90 5.69 -27.19
CA PRO A 9 -5.81 4.43 -26.48
C PRO A 9 -5.24 4.73 -25.09
N LEU A 10 -5.96 4.32 -24.05
CA LEU A 10 -5.46 4.33 -22.68
C LEU A 10 -4.17 3.49 -22.70
N ASP A 11 -3.03 4.17 -22.65
CA ASP A 11 -1.74 3.53 -22.74
C ASP A 11 -1.63 2.47 -21.62
N PRO A 12 -1.54 1.17 -21.95
CA PRO A 12 -1.59 0.09 -20.97
C PRO A 12 -0.38 0.11 -20.02
N THR A 13 0.69 0.84 -20.34
CA THR A 13 1.90 0.92 -19.52
C THR A 13 1.70 1.76 -18.24
N LEU A 14 0.70 2.64 -18.21
CA LEU A 14 0.38 3.45 -17.01
C LEU A 14 -0.05 2.60 -15.80
N GLY A 15 -0.64 1.43 -16.05
CA GLY A 15 -1.03 0.47 -15.00
C GLY A 15 0.17 -0.28 -14.41
N GLU A 16 1.14 -0.61 -15.25
CA GLU A 16 2.38 -1.31 -14.87
C GLU A 16 3.32 -0.38 -14.10
N ASP A 17 3.44 0.88 -14.52
CA ASP A 17 4.27 1.90 -13.87
C ASP A 17 3.87 2.18 -12.42
N ARG A 18 2.55 2.21 -12.14
CA ARG A 18 2.03 2.35 -10.77
C ARG A 18 2.27 1.11 -9.90
N SER A 19 2.23 -0.08 -10.50
CA SER A 19 2.57 -1.32 -9.79
C SER A 19 4.06 -1.37 -9.46
N ASP A 20 4.90 -0.92 -10.39
CA ASP A 20 6.35 -0.80 -10.22
C ASP A 20 6.68 0.24 -9.14
N ALA A 21 6.08 1.44 -9.20
CA ALA A 21 6.24 2.47 -8.18
C ALA A 21 5.82 2.00 -6.79
N ARG A 22 4.71 1.25 -6.67
CA ARG A 22 4.29 0.68 -5.39
C ARG A 22 5.26 -0.39 -4.89
N ARG A 23 5.82 -1.21 -5.78
CA ARG A 23 6.83 -2.22 -5.43
C ARG A 23 8.13 -1.57 -4.96
N VAL A 24 8.59 -0.54 -5.66
CA VAL A 24 9.76 0.26 -5.30
C VAL A 24 9.56 0.91 -3.93
N ALA A 25 8.41 1.56 -3.71
CA ALA A 25 8.06 2.15 -2.41
C ALA A 25 8.04 1.11 -1.29
N TYR A 26 7.51 -0.09 -1.57
CA TYR A 26 7.53 -1.19 -0.61
C TYR A 26 8.96 -1.62 -0.26
N GLY A 27 9.87 -1.70 -1.24
CA GLY A 27 11.28 -1.98 -1.00
C GLY A 27 11.94 -0.97 -0.05
N TYR A 28 11.68 0.33 -0.24
CA TYR A 28 12.17 1.36 0.70
C TYR A 28 11.63 1.19 2.12
N VAL A 29 10.36 0.78 2.26
CA VAL A 29 9.77 0.50 3.58
C VAL A 29 10.40 -0.75 4.20
N GLU A 30 10.63 -1.82 3.43
CA GLU A 30 11.32 -3.02 3.91
C GLU A 30 12.75 -2.73 4.37
N ASP A 31 13.49 -1.93 3.62
CA ASP A 31 14.86 -1.52 3.98
C ASP A 31 14.86 -0.72 5.29
N ALA A 32 13.95 0.24 5.45
CA ALA A 32 13.79 0.99 6.69
C ALA A 32 13.40 0.08 7.88
N PHE A 33 12.61 -0.97 7.63
CA PHE A 33 12.28 -1.96 8.63
C PHE A 33 13.47 -2.82 9.05
N ASN A 34 14.32 -3.19 8.09
CA ASN A 34 15.52 -3.96 8.36
C ASN A 34 16.55 -3.13 9.15
N GLU A 35 16.75 -1.87 8.77
CA GLU A 35 17.64 -0.94 9.47
C GLU A 35 17.19 -0.72 10.92
N ALA A 36 15.90 -0.44 11.15
CA ALA A 36 15.36 -0.27 12.50
C ALA A 36 15.54 -1.52 13.38
N GLN A 37 15.41 -2.72 12.81
CA GLN A 37 15.66 -3.96 13.53
C GLN A 37 17.16 -4.16 13.85
N GLN A 38 18.06 -3.75 12.96
CA GLN A 38 19.51 -3.76 13.23
C GLN A 38 19.89 -2.81 14.37
N ASP A 39 19.18 -1.69 14.49
CA ASP A 39 19.31 -0.74 15.61
C ASP A 39 18.70 -1.26 16.93
N GLY A 40 18.07 -2.44 16.90
CA GLY A 40 17.49 -3.10 18.06
C GLY A 40 16.07 -2.65 18.41
N LEU A 41 15.36 -2.00 17.48
CA LEU A 41 13.95 -1.69 17.67
C LEU A 41 13.10 -2.96 17.60
N ASP A 42 12.08 -3.00 18.44
CA ASP A 42 11.11 -4.08 18.46
C ASP A 42 10.24 -4.09 17.18
N SER A 43 10.16 -5.24 16.51
CA SER A 43 9.47 -5.37 15.23
C SER A 43 7.95 -5.16 15.35
N ASP A 44 7.35 -5.49 16.51
CA ASP A 44 5.92 -5.27 16.75
C ASP A 44 5.64 -3.77 16.95
N ALA A 45 6.47 -3.08 17.73
CA ALA A 45 6.39 -1.63 17.87
C ALA A 45 6.55 -0.91 16.52
N LEU A 46 7.48 -1.38 15.68
CA LEU A 46 7.72 -0.83 14.35
C LEU A 46 6.53 -1.07 13.39
N ALA A 47 5.93 -2.25 13.43
CA ALA A 47 4.73 -2.56 12.65
C ALA A 47 3.56 -1.65 13.02
N HIS A 48 3.33 -1.42 14.32
CA HIS A 48 2.30 -0.49 14.79
C HIS A 48 2.58 0.95 14.34
N ALA A 49 3.82 1.41 14.43
CA ALA A 49 4.21 2.75 13.98
C ALA A 49 4.00 2.94 12.47
N ALA A 50 4.38 1.95 11.66
CA ALA A 50 4.18 1.98 10.21
C ALA A 50 2.70 1.95 9.83
N LEU A 51 1.89 1.15 10.53
CA LEU A 51 0.45 1.11 10.33
C LEU A 51 -0.17 2.48 10.61
N PHE A 52 0.21 3.11 11.72
CA PHE A 52 -0.25 4.45 12.06
C PHE A 52 0.16 5.49 11.01
N ALA A 53 1.42 5.47 10.56
CA ALA A 53 1.90 6.36 9.50
C ALA A 53 1.11 6.17 8.20
N ALA A 54 0.89 4.92 7.78
CA ALA A 54 0.12 4.58 6.59
C ALA A 54 -1.32 5.10 6.68
N PHE A 55 -2.01 4.85 7.80
CA PHE A 55 -3.37 5.37 8.01
C PHE A 55 -3.42 6.88 8.02
N ARG A 56 -2.44 7.57 8.63
CA ARG A 56 -2.38 9.03 8.59
C ARG A 56 -2.31 9.56 7.16
N THR A 57 -1.43 8.98 6.33
CA THR A 57 -1.31 9.38 4.92
C THR A 57 -2.59 9.10 4.14
N LEU A 58 -3.29 7.98 4.41
CA LEU A 58 -4.59 7.70 3.78
C LEU A 58 -5.65 8.72 4.18
N VAL A 59 -5.73 9.09 5.45
CA VAL A 59 -6.67 10.11 5.94
C VAL A 59 -6.35 11.48 5.34
N GLU A 60 -5.08 11.87 5.29
CA GLU A 60 -4.64 13.14 4.70
C GLU A 60 -4.95 13.23 3.20
N THR A 61 -4.85 12.10 2.48
CA THR A 61 -5.04 12.05 1.02
C THR A 61 -6.51 11.89 0.63
N TYR A 62 -7.28 11.08 1.35
CA TYR A 62 -8.63 10.63 0.96
C TYR A 62 -9.73 11.01 1.96
N GLY A 63 -9.37 11.43 3.18
CA GLY A 63 -10.29 11.73 4.26
C GLY A 63 -10.56 10.55 5.21
N GLU A 64 -11.13 10.87 6.37
CA GLU A 64 -11.41 9.92 7.46
C GLU A 64 -12.41 8.83 7.03
N GLU A 65 -13.54 9.22 6.44
CA GLU A 65 -14.58 8.28 6.02
C GLU A 65 -14.10 7.30 4.93
N ALA A 66 -13.38 7.79 3.92
CA ALA A 66 -12.81 6.93 2.89
C ALA A 66 -11.81 5.93 3.46
N THR A 67 -11.03 6.36 4.45
CA THR A 67 -10.06 5.50 5.15
C THR A 67 -10.76 4.48 6.05
N ALA A 68 -11.87 4.84 6.70
CA ALA A 68 -12.68 3.92 7.49
C ALA A 68 -13.26 2.81 6.62
N VAL A 69 -13.85 3.15 5.46
CA VAL A 69 -14.36 2.16 4.49
C VAL A 69 -13.24 1.24 3.99
N PHE A 70 -12.05 1.78 3.73
CA PHE A 70 -10.89 0.95 3.40
C PHE A 70 -10.52 -0.02 4.55
N ALA A 71 -10.55 0.45 5.80
CA ALA A 71 -10.23 -0.34 6.98
C ALA A 71 -11.24 -1.47 7.25
N GLU A 72 -12.52 -1.28 6.94
CA GLU A 72 -13.56 -2.32 7.08
C GLU A 72 -13.26 -3.58 6.27
N ALA A 73 -12.55 -3.45 5.14
CA ALA A 73 -12.13 -4.58 4.32
C ALA A 73 -10.91 -5.34 4.89
N LEU A 74 -10.11 -4.72 5.77
CA LEU A 74 -8.88 -5.31 6.30
C LEU A 74 -9.09 -6.61 7.07
N PRO A 75 -10.05 -6.72 8.01
CA PRO A 75 -10.29 -7.97 8.73
C PRO A 75 -10.61 -9.14 7.79
N GLY A 76 -11.31 -8.89 6.68
CA GLY A 76 -11.57 -9.89 5.65
C GLY A 76 -10.30 -10.36 4.96
N LYS A 77 -9.44 -9.41 4.58
CA LYS A 77 -8.14 -9.69 3.92
C LYS A 77 -7.16 -10.43 4.85
N VAL A 78 -7.11 -10.07 6.13
CA VAL A 78 -6.28 -10.75 7.14
C VAL A 78 -6.73 -12.20 7.32
N ARG A 79 -8.03 -12.43 7.52
CA ARG A 79 -8.57 -13.80 7.66
C ARG A 79 -8.43 -14.61 6.36
N GLY A 80 -8.48 -13.95 5.21
CA GLY A 80 -8.25 -14.54 3.90
C GLY A 80 -6.78 -14.85 3.59
N GLY A 81 -5.84 -14.52 4.48
CA GLY A 81 -4.41 -14.81 4.29
C GLY A 81 -3.70 -13.88 3.31
N ALA A 82 -4.28 -12.73 2.96
CA ALA A 82 -3.69 -11.78 2.01
C ALA A 82 -2.34 -11.19 2.45
N PHE A 83 -2.01 -11.33 3.75
CA PHE A 83 -0.76 -10.85 4.36
C PHE A 83 0.14 -12.01 4.83
N THR A 84 -0.24 -13.26 4.55
CA THR A 84 0.56 -14.44 4.92
C THR A 84 1.48 -14.80 3.74
N SER A 85 2.76 -14.49 3.87
CA SER A 85 3.81 -14.75 2.86
C SER A 85 4.55 -16.08 3.04
N GLY A 86 3.93 -17.07 3.68
CA GLY A 86 4.49 -18.41 3.83
C GLY A 86 3.40 -19.45 3.68
N THR A 87 3.69 -20.50 2.89
CA THR A 87 2.94 -21.76 2.86
C THR A 87 2.42 -22.06 4.25
N ARG A 88 1.09 -22.12 4.39
CA ARG A 88 0.43 -22.54 5.63
C ARG A 88 0.96 -23.94 5.97
N HIS A 89 1.90 -24.01 6.90
CA HIS A 89 2.51 -25.27 7.32
C HIS A 89 1.77 -25.88 8.51
#